data_AF-A0A2V5U9G8-F1
#
_entry.id   AF-A0A2V5U9G8-F1
#
_cell.length_a   1.000
_cell.length_b   1.000
_cell.length_c   1.000
_cell.angle_alpha   90.00
_cell.angle_beta   90.00
_cell.angle_gamma   90.00
#
_symmetry.space_group_name_H-M   'P 1'
#
loop_
_entity.id
_entity.type
_entity.pdbx_description
1 polymer ?
#
loop_
_entity_poly.entity_id
_entity_poly.type
_entity_poly.pdbx_seq_one_letter_code
_entity_poly.pdbx_strand_id
1 'polypeptide(L)'
;MAGSGGGVQFQRSINGGVTWQSPITIPGGPVYGTLDVDTNGNLFIGGEGNTFYCVRSSNAQFGGQTPTFDRTTPVNMGGDLSSGGINPGGLDGMLFLAIDRSGGPTNNNIYMLASVLPSGRSTTDVMFARSTDGGLTFSTPVRVNDDANFQAHWHWFGTFAVAPNGRLDAVWYDNRNTGNDNSQLFYSYSTDTGLTWSPNIAVSAAFNPHEGYPNQSKIGDYITIVSDNTGGNVAYSATFNFNPTRGQHEEDVYYVRVFPSGGGATPTPTVTATPSPTATRTPTATPTATATATATRTPTPTPTAIATSTPTATIAPTATATATATATSTATATATPTATATSTPRVTPTPRSEPTPRIRPTPPPRP
;
A
#
# COMPACT_ATOMS: atom_id res chain seq x y z
N MET A 1 -5.38 -1.94 -1.77
CA MET A 1 -6.42 -2.49 -0.88
C MET A 1 -7.74 -2.44 -1.63
N ALA A 2 -8.36 -3.58 -1.97
CA ALA A 2 -9.66 -3.62 -2.68
C ALA A 2 -10.66 -4.44 -1.84
N GLY A 3 -11.83 -3.87 -1.59
CA GLY A 3 -12.85 -4.47 -0.73
C GLY A 3 -13.70 -5.51 -1.49
N SER A 4 -13.67 -6.77 -1.05
CA SER A 4 -14.59 -7.81 -1.52
C SER A 4 -15.59 -8.16 -0.41
N GLY A 5 -16.65 -7.37 -0.24
CA GLY A 5 -17.87 -7.73 0.51
C GLY A 5 -17.78 -8.11 2.01
N GLY A 6 -16.59 -8.34 2.56
CA GLY A 6 -16.33 -8.78 3.94
C GLY A 6 -15.43 -7.85 4.73
N GLY A 7 -15.31 -6.59 4.30
CA GLY A 7 -14.38 -5.59 4.83
C GLY A 7 -12.99 -5.66 4.20
N VAL A 8 -12.13 -4.71 4.55
CA VAL A 8 -10.74 -4.69 4.09
C VAL A 8 -9.90 -5.58 4.97
N GLN A 9 -9.08 -6.45 4.37
CA GLN A 9 -8.38 -7.52 5.07
C GLN A 9 -6.87 -7.44 4.87
N PHE A 10 -6.13 -7.88 5.89
CA PHE A 10 -4.69 -8.00 5.90
C PHE A 10 -4.28 -9.48 5.92
N GLN A 11 -3.28 -9.82 5.10
CA GLN A 11 -2.59 -11.10 5.12
C GLN A 11 -1.08 -10.84 5.04
N ARG A 12 -0.28 -11.69 5.69
CA ARG A 12 1.17 -11.70 5.54
C ARG A 12 1.69 -13.12 5.35
N SER A 13 2.87 -13.20 4.75
CA SER A 13 3.68 -14.41 4.69
C SER A 13 4.86 -14.28 5.66
N ILE A 14 5.27 -15.39 6.27
CA ILE A 14 6.45 -15.47 7.15
C ILE A 14 7.58 -16.31 6.53
N ASN A 15 7.42 -16.75 5.28
CA ASN A 15 8.34 -17.68 4.60
C ASN A 15 8.60 -17.24 3.15
N GLY A 16 8.74 -15.93 2.92
CA GLY A 16 9.09 -15.39 1.60
C GLY A 16 7.98 -15.51 0.56
N GLY A 17 6.71 -15.59 0.97
CA GLY A 17 5.56 -15.66 0.07
C GLY A 17 5.09 -17.09 -0.26
N VAL A 18 5.71 -18.14 0.30
CA VAL A 18 5.35 -19.54 0.02
C VAL A 18 3.98 -19.90 0.59
N THR A 19 3.67 -19.47 1.81
CA THR A 19 2.35 -19.58 2.40
C THR A 19 1.90 -18.26 3.02
N TRP A 20 0.58 -18.08 3.10
CA TRP A 20 -0.08 -16.91 3.65
C TRP A 20 -0.98 -17.33 4.81
N GLN A 21 -0.99 -16.54 5.88
CA GLN A 21 -1.94 -16.73 6.97
C GLN A 21 -3.38 -16.43 6.50
N SER A 22 -4.38 -16.87 7.27
CA SER A 22 -5.77 -16.48 7.04
C SER A 22 -5.96 -14.95 7.07
N PRO A 23 -6.88 -14.39 6.27
CA PRO A 23 -7.20 -12.96 6.29
C PRO A 23 -7.64 -12.46 7.67
N ILE A 24 -7.18 -11.27 8.03
CA ILE A 24 -7.54 -10.57 9.26
C ILE A 24 -8.23 -9.27 8.88
N THR A 25 -9.45 -9.05 9.37
CA THR A 25 -10.17 -7.80 9.13
C THR A 25 -9.46 -6.61 9.77
N ILE A 26 -9.29 -5.55 9.00
CA ILE A 26 -8.70 -4.29 9.46
C ILE A 26 -9.82 -3.42 10.04
N PRO A 27 -9.73 -2.97 11.31
CA PRO A 27 -10.72 -2.08 11.90
C PRO A 27 -10.88 -0.78 11.11
N GLY A 28 -12.08 -0.22 11.09
CA GLY A 28 -12.41 0.98 10.30
C GLY A 28 -12.59 0.71 8.80
N GLY A 29 -12.18 -0.46 8.30
CA GLY A 29 -12.29 -0.83 6.89
C GLY A 29 -11.65 0.15 5.90
N PRO A 30 -10.42 0.68 6.16
CA PRO A 30 -9.79 1.66 5.28
C PRO A 30 -9.54 1.08 3.88
N VAL A 31 -10.29 1.55 2.88
CA VAL A 31 -10.10 1.27 1.45
C VAL A 31 -9.21 2.33 0.80
N TYR A 32 -8.79 2.08 -0.45
CA TYR A 32 -8.11 3.07 -1.30
C TYR A 32 -6.93 3.78 -0.62
N GLY A 33 -6.07 3.01 0.05
CA GLY A 33 -4.81 3.53 0.54
C GLY A 33 -3.68 2.53 0.61
N THR A 34 -2.55 2.99 1.14
CA THR A 34 -1.28 2.24 1.23
C THR A 34 -0.92 1.88 2.67
N LEU A 35 0.14 1.10 2.82
CA LEU A 35 0.72 0.72 4.10
C LEU A 35 2.23 0.97 4.08
N ASP A 36 2.82 1.16 5.26
CA ASP A 36 4.26 1.25 5.45
C ASP A 36 4.65 0.72 6.84
N VAL A 37 5.95 0.49 7.07
CA VAL A 37 6.48 -0.07 8.32
C VAL A 37 7.54 0.87 8.89
N ASP A 38 7.42 1.17 10.19
CA ASP A 38 8.38 2.04 10.88
C ASP A 38 9.70 1.31 11.18
N THR A 39 10.72 2.03 11.68
CA THR A 39 12.02 1.43 12.00
C THR A 39 11.97 0.46 13.20
N ASN A 40 10.85 0.43 13.93
CA ASN A 40 10.63 -0.50 15.04
C ASN A 40 9.85 -1.75 14.60
N GLY A 41 9.49 -1.86 13.32
CA GLY A 41 8.71 -2.99 12.79
C GLY A 41 7.20 -2.89 13.02
N ASN A 42 6.68 -1.73 13.43
CA ASN A 42 5.25 -1.50 13.52
C ASN A 42 4.68 -1.27 12.12
N LEU A 43 3.64 -2.02 11.76
CA LEU A 43 2.89 -1.83 10.53
C LEU A 43 1.88 -0.69 10.71
N PHE A 44 1.82 0.22 9.73
CA PHE A 44 0.78 1.24 9.63
C PHE A 44 0.05 1.12 8.29
N ILE A 45 -1.27 1.28 8.34
CA ILE A 45 -2.16 1.18 7.19
C ILE A 45 -3.00 2.44 7.13
N GLY A 46 -2.94 3.13 5.99
CA GLY A 46 -3.78 4.27 5.67
C GLY A 46 -4.92 3.88 4.74
N GLY A 47 -6.09 4.48 4.91
CA GLY A 47 -7.13 4.51 3.88
C GLY A 47 -8.41 5.18 4.38
N GLU A 48 -9.44 5.15 3.56
CA GLU A 48 -10.74 5.76 3.86
C GLU A 48 -11.80 4.71 4.23
N GLY A 49 -12.49 4.94 5.34
CA GLY A 49 -13.70 4.19 5.73
C GLY A 49 -14.90 5.15 5.81
N ASN A 50 -15.50 5.32 6.98
CA ASN A 50 -16.41 6.45 7.25
C ASN A 50 -15.67 7.78 7.51
N THR A 51 -14.34 7.72 7.60
CA THR A 51 -13.37 8.80 7.66
C THR A 51 -12.01 8.20 7.29
N PHE A 52 -10.96 9.00 7.11
CA PHE A 52 -9.62 8.43 6.94
C PHE A 52 -9.12 7.83 8.25
N TYR A 53 -8.40 6.72 8.14
CA TYR A 53 -7.80 6.04 9.28
C TYR A 53 -6.31 5.82 9.06
N CYS A 54 -5.56 5.94 10.16
CA CYS A 54 -4.24 5.33 10.33
C CYS A 54 -4.37 4.18 11.33
N VAL A 55 -4.24 2.94 10.86
CA VAL A 55 -4.36 1.71 11.66
C VAL A 55 -2.97 1.15 11.93
N ARG A 56 -2.67 0.79 13.18
CA ARG A 56 -1.37 0.21 13.56
C ARG A 56 -1.49 -1.26 13.97
N SER A 57 -0.51 -2.05 13.59
CA SER A 57 -0.19 -3.33 14.23
C SER A 57 1.26 -3.33 14.70
N SER A 58 1.45 -3.38 16.02
CA SER A 58 2.76 -3.42 16.67
C SER A 58 3.40 -4.82 16.66
N ASN A 59 2.59 -5.86 16.45
CA ASN A 59 3.04 -7.24 16.45
C ASN A 59 3.11 -7.89 15.05
N ALA A 60 2.78 -7.14 13.99
CA ALA A 60 2.86 -7.61 12.60
C ALA A 60 4.28 -7.99 12.13
N GLN A 61 5.32 -7.63 12.87
CA GLN A 61 6.69 -8.10 12.63
C GLN A 61 6.99 -9.48 13.21
N PHE A 62 6.28 -9.92 14.25
CA PHE A 62 6.62 -11.15 14.97
C PHE A 62 6.01 -12.36 14.28
N GLY A 63 6.84 -13.13 13.56
CA GLY A 63 6.39 -14.28 12.76
C GLY A 63 5.61 -15.35 13.53
N GLY A 64 5.90 -15.52 14.82
CA GLY A 64 5.21 -16.48 15.70
C GLY A 64 3.90 -15.99 16.32
N GLN A 65 3.43 -14.77 15.99
CA GLN A 65 2.22 -14.19 16.55
C GLN A 65 1.20 -13.87 15.45
N THR A 66 -0.09 -14.08 15.68
CA THR A 66 -1.13 -13.55 14.79
C THR A 66 -1.18 -12.02 14.92
N PRO A 67 -1.06 -11.26 13.81
CA PRO A 67 -1.17 -9.80 13.86
C PRO A 67 -2.48 -9.33 14.49
N THR A 68 -2.41 -8.32 15.34
CA THR A 68 -3.55 -7.62 15.91
C THR A 68 -3.42 -6.13 15.61
N PHE A 69 -4.53 -5.46 15.35
CA PHE A 69 -4.57 -4.02 15.13
C PHE A 69 -4.83 -3.31 16.46
N ASP A 70 -3.75 -2.96 17.17
CA ASP A 70 -3.80 -2.36 18.51
C ASP A 70 -4.06 -0.85 18.52
N ARG A 71 -4.13 -0.20 17.35
CA ARG A 71 -4.53 1.20 17.22
C ARG A 71 -5.30 1.46 15.93
N THR A 72 -6.33 2.30 16.03
CA THR A 72 -7.12 2.79 14.90
C THR A 72 -7.38 4.27 15.16
N THR A 73 -6.65 5.14 14.45
CA THR A 73 -6.70 6.58 14.68
C THR A 73 -7.44 7.24 13.52
N PRO A 74 -8.57 7.93 13.75
CA PRO A 74 -9.22 8.72 12.70
C PRO A 74 -8.35 9.93 12.33
N VAL A 75 -8.34 10.27 11.05
CA VAL A 75 -7.53 11.35 10.47
C VAL A 75 -8.42 12.25 9.64
N ASN A 76 -8.38 13.55 9.90
CA ASN A 76 -9.08 14.52 9.07
C ASN A 76 -8.17 14.96 7.92
N MET A 77 -8.52 14.60 6.68
CA MET A 77 -7.80 15.01 5.47
C MET A 77 -8.40 16.26 4.81
N GLY A 78 -9.46 16.86 5.36
CA GLY A 78 -10.08 18.08 4.84
C GLY A 78 -11.11 17.86 3.72
N GLY A 79 -11.43 16.62 3.39
CA GLY A 79 -12.40 16.19 2.39
C GLY A 79 -12.50 14.67 2.37
N ASP A 80 -13.19 14.12 1.38
CA ASP A 80 -13.35 12.68 1.15
C ASP A 80 -12.75 12.29 -0.22
N LEU A 81 -12.42 11.01 -0.44
CA LEU A 81 -12.05 10.54 -1.78
C LEU A 81 -13.27 10.62 -2.71
N SER A 82 -13.04 11.01 -3.96
CA SER A 82 -14.08 11.13 -4.98
C SER A 82 -13.72 10.34 -6.25
N SER A 83 -14.70 10.20 -7.15
CA SER A 83 -14.58 9.53 -8.44
C SER A 83 -15.51 10.16 -9.47
N GLY A 84 -15.25 9.88 -10.75
CA GLY A 84 -16.15 10.27 -11.84
C GLY A 84 -15.98 11.70 -12.37
N GLY A 85 -15.11 12.51 -11.76
CA GLY A 85 -14.81 13.88 -12.15
C GLY A 85 -13.85 13.95 -13.34
N ILE A 86 -12.65 14.51 -13.11
CA ILE A 86 -11.56 14.54 -14.10
C ILE A 86 -11.14 13.13 -14.57
N ASN A 87 -11.51 12.10 -13.81
CA ASN A 87 -11.26 10.70 -14.10
C ASN A 87 -12.58 9.89 -14.15
N PRO A 88 -13.40 10.00 -15.21
CA PRO A 88 -14.81 9.57 -15.20
C PRO A 88 -15.12 8.12 -14.81
N GLY A 89 -14.19 7.20 -15.07
CA GLY A 89 -14.28 5.77 -14.74
C GLY A 89 -13.37 5.35 -13.58
N GLY A 90 -12.70 6.30 -12.93
CA GLY A 90 -11.70 6.07 -11.90
C GLY A 90 -11.88 6.97 -10.68
N LEU A 91 -11.00 6.78 -9.70
CA LEU A 91 -10.90 7.67 -8.55
C LEU A 91 -10.30 9.02 -9.00
N ASP A 92 -10.50 10.08 -8.23
CA ASP A 92 -9.73 11.31 -8.38
C ASP A 92 -8.43 11.24 -7.57
N GLY A 93 -8.26 10.21 -6.73
CA GLY A 93 -7.04 9.93 -6.00
C GLY A 93 -7.20 8.80 -4.99
N MET A 94 -6.11 8.48 -4.30
CA MET A 94 -6.10 7.54 -3.18
C MET A 94 -5.23 8.10 -2.05
N LEU A 95 -5.30 7.48 -0.87
CA LEU A 95 -4.46 7.87 0.25
C LEU A 95 -3.11 7.16 0.20
N PHE A 96 -2.04 7.94 0.22
CA PHE A 96 -0.70 7.44 0.47
C PHE A 96 -0.30 7.69 1.91
N LEU A 97 0.14 6.63 2.59
CA LEU A 97 0.84 6.67 3.86
C LEU A 97 2.31 6.31 3.64
N ALA A 98 3.21 7.12 4.19
CA ALA A 98 4.64 6.84 4.23
C ALA A 98 5.22 7.20 5.60
N ILE A 99 6.27 6.49 6.00
CA ILE A 99 6.93 6.67 7.29
C ILE A 99 8.35 7.20 7.07
N ASP A 100 8.73 8.18 7.90
CA ASP A 100 10.10 8.66 7.93
C ASP A 100 11.05 7.59 8.47
N ARG A 101 12.02 7.19 7.64
CA ARG A 101 13.08 6.24 8.00
C ARG A 101 14.48 6.86 7.81
N SER A 102 14.58 8.18 7.89
CA SER A 102 15.82 8.94 7.72
C SER A 102 16.85 8.71 8.84
N GLY A 103 16.42 8.17 9.99
CA GLY A 103 17.25 8.08 11.18
C GLY A 103 17.51 9.42 11.88
N GLY A 104 16.94 10.52 11.36
CA GLY A 104 17.06 11.86 11.92
C GLY A 104 16.06 12.13 13.07
N PRO A 105 15.94 13.41 13.50
CA PRO A 105 15.00 13.82 14.57
C PRO A 105 13.52 13.51 14.26
N THR A 106 13.21 13.25 13.01
CA THR A 106 11.85 13.04 12.48
C THR A 106 11.57 11.56 12.20
N ASN A 107 12.54 10.68 12.49
CA ASN A 107 12.41 9.25 12.27
C ASN A 107 11.17 8.67 12.96
N ASN A 108 10.43 7.82 12.26
CA ASN A 108 9.12 7.27 12.61
C ASN A 108 7.96 8.26 12.66
N ASN A 109 8.12 9.50 12.18
CA ASN A 109 6.96 10.31 11.84
C ASN A 109 6.16 9.61 10.74
N ILE A 110 4.83 9.73 10.83
CA ILE A 110 3.90 9.13 9.87
C ILE A 110 3.28 10.25 9.07
N TYR A 111 3.27 10.09 7.76
CA TYR A 111 2.78 11.09 6.83
C TYR A 111 1.68 10.50 5.97
N MET A 112 0.64 11.29 5.72
CA MET A 112 -0.52 10.91 4.93
C MET A 112 -0.80 12.00 3.90
N LEU A 113 -1.00 11.63 2.65
CA LEU A 113 -1.34 12.53 1.55
C LEU A 113 -2.43 11.92 0.67
N ALA A 114 -3.43 12.71 0.29
CA ALA A 114 -4.48 12.32 -0.64
C ALA A 114 -4.96 13.50 -1.47
N SER A 115 -5.42 13.22 -2.68
CA SER A 115 -6.33 14.13 -3.39
C SER A 115 -7.74 13.88 -2.87
N VAL A 116 -8.35 14.89 -2.25
CA VAL A 116 -9.68 14.79 -1.63
C VAL A 116 -10.60 15.88 -2.16
N LEU A 117 -11.90 15.60 -2.20
CA LEU A 117 -12.95 16.57 -2.50
C LEU A 117 -13.36 17.27 -1.19
N PRO A 118 -13.03 18.56 -1.00
CA PRO A 118 -13.46 19.26 0.20
C PRO A 118 -14.97 19.50 0.18
N SER A 119 -15.57 19.63 1.37
CA SER A 119 -17.01 19.86 1.50
C SER A 119 -17.46 21.13 0.77
N GLY A 120 -18.51 21.02 -0.05
CA GLY A 120 -19.06 22.14 -0.84
C GLY A 120 -18.26 22.51 -2.09
N ARG A 121 -17.23 21.74 -2.46
CA ARG A 121 -16.44 21.92 -3.69
C ARG A 121 -16.91 20.95 -4.79
N SER A 122 -16.44 21.21 -6.01
CA SER A 122 -16.65 20.33 -7.17
C SER A 122 -15.34 19.79 -7.76
N THR A 123 -14.19 20.17 -7.21
CA THR A 123 -12.86 19.72 -7.61
C THR A 123 -12.02 19.38 -6.38
N THR A 124 -11.00 18.55 -6.58
CA THR A 124 -10.15 18.05 -5.49
C THR A 124 -8.98 18.95 -5.16
N ASP A 125 -8.53 18.90 -3.92
CA ASP A 125 -7.28 19.47 -3.41
C ASP A 125 -6.32 18.34 -2.99
N VAL A 126 -5.01 18.57 -3.07
CA VAL A 126 -3.99 17.67 -2.51
C VAL A 126 -3.75 18.07 -1.07
N MET A 127 -4.15 17.19 -0.15
CA MET A 127 -4.14 17.43 1.29
C MET A 127 -3.15 16.51 2.00
N PHE A 128 -2.50 17.04 3.03
CA PHE A 128 -1.47 16.36 3.81
C PHE A 128 -1.78 16.43 5.31
N ALA A 129 -1.52 15.34 6.03
CA ALA A 129 -1.54 15.30 7.49
C ALA A 129 -0.35 14.48 8.01
N ARG A 130 0.10 14.79 9.23
CA ARG A 130 1.21 14.08 9.86
C ARG A 130 0.95 13.70 11.30
N SER A 131 1.60 12.64 11.75
CA SER A 131 1.73 12.28 13.16
C SER A 131 3.20 12.32 13.57
N THR A 132 3.46 12.94 14.72
CA THR A 132 4.79 12.98 15.36
C THR A 132 4.81 12.24 16.70
N ASP A 133 3.77 11.46 17.00
CA ASP A 133 3.57 10.75 18.26
C ASP A 133 3.25 9.25 18.05
N GLY A 134 3.78 8.69 16.95
CA GLY A 134 3.65 7.28 16.59
C GLY A 134 2.22 6.89 16.17
N GLY A 135 1.46 7.83 15.60
CA GLY A 135 0.11 7.63 15.11
C GLY A 135 -0.97 7.74 16.18
N LEU A 136 -0.69 8.36 17.32
CA LEU A 136 -1.71 8.63 18.35
C LEU A 136 -2.62 9.78 17.93
N THR A 137 -2.03 10.86 17.41
CA THR A 137 -2.74 12.03 16.90
C THR A 137 -2.16 12.46 15.56
N PHE A 138 -2.98 13.18 14.79
CA PHE A 138 -2.58 13.78 13.52
C PHE A 138 -2.80 15.28 13.54
N SER A 139 -1.98 16.01 12.80
CA SER A 139 -2.12 17.46 12.59
C SER A 139 -3.46 17.80 11.95
N THR A 140 -3.85 19.07 12.04
CA THR A 140 -4.83 19.63 11.10
C THR A 140 -4.32 19.44 9.66
N PRO A 141 -5.19 19.18 8.68
CA PRO A 141 -4.75 18.97 7.32
C PRO A 141 -4.18 20.26 6.71
N VAL A 142 -3.11 20.10 5.93
CA VAL A 142 -2.41 21.15 5.20
C VAL A 142 -2.66 20.94 3.72
N ARG A 143 -3.12 21.99 3.03
CA ARG A 143 -3.25 21.98 1.56
C ARG A 143 -1.87 22.16 0.91
N VAL A 144 -1.51 21.25 0.01
CA VAL A 144 -0.23 21.24 -0.70
C VAL A 144 -0.28 22.08 -1.97
N ASN A 145 -1.41 22.04 -2.69
CA ASN A 145 -1.59 22.86 -3.87
C ASN A 145 -1.72 24.36 -3.50
N ASP A 146 -1.02 25.21 -4.26
CA ASP A 146 -0.87 26.66 -3.99
C ASP A 146 -1.65 27.56 -4.96
N ASP A 147 -2.62 27.01 -5.70
CA ASP A 147 -3.49 27.79 -6.56
C ASP A 147 -4.31 28.81 -5.74
N ALA A 148 -4.46 30.01 -6.30
CA ALA A 148 -5.12 31.12 -5.61
C ALA A 148 -6.64 30.92 -5.55
N ASN A 149 -7.25 31.24 -4.41
CA ASN A 149 -8.70 31.34 -4.18
C ASN A 149 -9.52 30.07 -4.49
N PHE A 150 -8.93 28.87 -4.31
CA PHE A 150 -9.62 27.61 -4.57
C PHE A 150 -10.28 27.63 -5.95
N GLN A 151 -9.50 27.87 -6.99
CA GLN A 151 -10.07 27.90 -8.33
C GLN A 151 -10.66 26.52 -8.68
N ALA A 152 -11.56 26.48 -9.66
CA ALA A 152 -12.20 25.23 -10.10
C ALA A 152 -11.24 24.41 -10.98
N HIS A 153 -10.04 24.14 -10.46
CA HIS A 153 -9.03 23.27 -11.05
C HIS A 153 -9.02 21.94 -10.30
N TRP A 154 -8.67 20.88 -11.00
CA TRP A 154 -8.49 19.54 -10.45
C TRP A 154 -7.05 19.37 -9.98
N HIS A 155 -6.88 19.00 -8.72
CA HIS A 155 -5.61 18.60 -8.14
C HIS A 155 -5.74 17.14 -7.69
N TRP A 156 -5.35 16.23 -8.56
CA TRP A 156 -5.81 14.85 -8.53
C TRP A 156 -4.65 13.86 -8.60
N PHE A 157 -4.89 12.65 -8.11
CA PHE A 157 -3.95 11.54 -8.10
C PHE A 157 -2.61 11.87 -7.41
N GLY A 158 -2.66 12.61 -6.29
CA GLY A 158 -1.47 12.95 -5.51
C GLY A 158 -0.80 11.75 -4.83
N THR A 159 0.54 11.72 -4.85
CA THR A 159 1.39 10.76 -4.14
C THR A 159 2.66 11.43 -3.62
N PHE A 160 3.38 10.80 -2.70
CA PHE A 160 4.61 11.36 -2.14
C PHE A 160 5.58 10.28 -1.63
N ALA A 161 6.81 10.68 -1.36
CA ALA A 161 7.82 9.85 -0.71
C ALA A 161 8.62 10.65 0.34
N VAL A 162 9.22 9.91 1.29
CA VAL A 162 10.19 10.44 2.24
C VAL A 162 11.60 10.08 1.77
N ALA A 163 12.43 11.09 1.56
CA ALA A 163 13.84 10.93 1.21
C ALA A 163 14.67 10.45 2.41
N PRO A 164 15.85 9.85 2.21
CA PRO A 164 16.71 9.40 3.31
C PRO A 164 17.21 10.52 4.24
N ASN A 165 17.09 11.79 3.83
CA ASN A 165 17.39 12.97 4.65
C ASN A 165 16.14 13.60 5.32
N GLY A 166 14.98 12.92 5.26
CA GLY A 166 13.72 13.38 5.87
C GLY A 166 12.92 14.37 5.04
N ARG A 167 13.40 14.76 3.84
CA ARG A 167 12.64 15.60 2.91
C ARG A 167 11.41 14.85 2.38
N LEU A 168 10.28 15.54 2.27
CA LEU A 168 9.09 15.04 1.60
C LEU A 168 9.06 15.55 0.16
N ASP A 169 8.79 14.67 -0.79
CA ASP A 169 8.65 15.00 -2.21
C ASP A 169 7.26 14.53 -2.68
N ALA A 170 6.41 15.44 -3.12
CA ALA A 170 5.05 15.16 -3.56
C ALA A 170 4.83 15.51 -5.03
N VAL A 171 4.04 14.69 -5.71
CA VAL A 171 3.62 14.90 -7.11
C VAL A 171 2.14 14.58 -7.28
N TRP A 172 1.49 15.25 -8.23
CA TRP A 172 0.07 15.08 -8.55
C TRP A 172 -0.21 15.55 -9.98
N TYR A 173 -1.38 15.18 -10.51
CA TYR A 173 -1.89 15.75 -11.75
C TYR A 173 -2.71 17.01 -11.50
N ASP A 174 -2.56 17.96 -12.40
CA ASP A 174 -3.11 19.30 -12.21
C ASP A 174 -3.49 19.92 -13.55
N ASN A 175 -4.71 20.45 -13.67
CA ASN A 175 -5.17 21.12 -14.89
C ASN A 175 -5.13 22.65 -14.82
N ARG A 176 -4.55 23.24 -13.76
CA ARG A 176 -4.62 24.70 -13.52
C ARG A 176 -4.08 25.58 -14.65
N ASN A 177 -3.22 25.03 -15.52
CA ASN A 177 -2.53 25.76 -16.59
C ASN A 177 -3.18 25.63 -17.98
N THR A 178 -4.20 24.79 -18.16
CA THR A 178 -4.64 24.36 -19.50
C THR A 178 -5.99 24.93 -19.92
N GLY A 179 -6.78 25.46 -18.98
CA GLY A 179 -8.11 26.01 -19.24
C GLY A 179 -9.14 24.98 -19.72
N ASN A 180 -8.80 23.68 -19.66
CA ASN A 180 -9.63 22.54 -19.99
C ASN A 180 -9.23 21.35 -19.10
N ASP A 181 -9.61 20.12 -19.45
CA ASP A 181 -9.29 18.93 -18.67
C ASP A 181 -7.85 18.41 -18.86
N ASN A 182 -7.08 18.98 -19.78
CA ASN A 182 -5.69 18.56 -19.96
C ASN A 182 -4.92 18.79 -18.67
N SER A 183 -4.18 17.78 -18.25
CA SER A 183 -3.43 17.78 -17.00
C SER A 183 -1.93 17.86 -17.25
N GLN A 184 -1.20 18.37 -16.28
CA GLN A 184 0.25 18.28 -16.18
C GLN A 184 0.62 17.59 -14.87
N LEU A 185 1.78 16.95 -14.83
CA LEU A 185 2.39 16.52 -13.59
C LEU A 185 2.99 17.73 -12.87
N PHE A 186 2.66 17.90 -11.60
CA PHE A 186 3.21 18.91 -10.72
C PHE A 186 4.07 18.31 -9.61
N TYR A 187 4.98 19.12 -9.08
CA TYR A 187 5.89 18.75 -8.00
C TYR A 187 5.96 19.86 -6.94
N SER A 188 6.03 19.44 -5.68
CA SER A 188 6.40 20.28 -4.53
C SER A 188 7.13 19.43 -3.49
N TYR A 189 7.95 20.06 -2.66
CA TYR A 189 8.69 19.39 -1.59
C TYR A 189 8.59 20.15 -0.26
N SER A 190 8.83 19.42 0.83
CA SER A 190 8.91 19.98 2.18
C SER A 190 10.18 19.52 2.89
N THR A 191 10.87 20.46 3.55
CA THR A 191 12.04 20.21 4.40
C THR A 191 11.75 20.42 5.88
N ASP A 192 10.51 20.72 6.25
CA ASP A 192 10.08 21.04 7.62
C ASP A 192 8.96 20.09 8.09
N THR A 193 9.03 18.84 7.65
CA THR A 193 8.09 17.74 7.97
C THR A 193 6.66 17.99 7.51
N GLY A 194 6.47 18.77 6.43
CA GLY A 194 5.17 19.09 5.86
C GLY A 194 4.43 20.21 6.59
N LEU A 195 5.12 21.08 7.34
CA LEU A 195 4.52 22.33 7.84
C LEU A 195 4.31 23.30 6.68
N THR A 196 5.32 23.41 5.82
CA THR A 196 5.28 24.23 4.60
C THR A 196 5.75 23.42 3.41
N TRP A 197 5.32 23.86 2.24
CA TRP A 197 5.61 23.24 0.95
C TRP A 197 6.21 24.28 0.01
N SER A 198 7.15 23.85 -0.83
CA SER A 198 7.74 24.71 -1.84
C SER A 198 6.68 25.17 -2.85
N PRO A 199 6.92 26.28 -3.57
CA PRO A 199 6.09 26.64 -4.71
C PRO A 199 5.89 25.45 -5.64
N ASN A 200 4.65 25.26 -6.09
CA ASN A 200 4.30 24.17 -6.98
C ASN A 200 4.86 24.45 -8.37
N ILE A 201 5.45 23.44 -9.00
CA ILE A 201 5.98 23.57 -10.37
C ILE A 201 5.42 22.47 -11.26
N ALA A 202 5.04 22.83 -12.49
CA ALA A 202 4.74 21.84 -13.52
C ALA A 202 6.05 21.20 -14.01
N VAL A 203 6.09 19.88 -14.10
CA VAL A 203 7.27 19.09 -14.49
C VAL A 203 7.05 18.22 -15.73
N SER A 204 5.89 18.35 -16.38
CA SER A 204 5.59 17.72 -17.67
C SER A 204 4.92 18.67 -18.66
N ALA A 205 4.89 18.29 -19.93
CA ALA A 205 3.93 18.84 -20.88
C ALA A 205 2.48 18.51 -20.47
N ALA A 206 1.52 19.22 -21.05
CA ALA A 206 0.10 18.91 -20.88
C ALA A 206 -0.29 17.66 -21.67
N PHE A 207 -1.19 16.86 -21.12
CA PHE A 207 -1.75 15.66 -21.75
C PHE A 207 -3.26 15.59 -21.49
N ASN A 208 -4.00 14.94 -22.40
CA ASN A 208 -5.44 14.73 -22.24
C ASN A 208 -5.68 13.45 -21.42
N PRO A 209 -6.18 13.52 -20.18
CA PRO A 209 -6.39 12.33 -19.35
C PRO A 209 -7.54 11.44 -19.84
N HIS A 210 -8.32 11.89 -20.82
CA HIS A 210 -9.46 11.17 -21.38
C HIS A 210 -9.11 10.38 -22.65
N GLU A 211 -7.84 10.38 -23.06
CA GLU A 211 -7.34 9.61 -24.21
C GLU A 211 -6.57 8.36 -23.77
N GLY A 212 -6.40 7.39 -24.68
CA GLY A 212 -5.66 6.16 -24.40
C GLY A 212 -6.27 4.93 -25.07
N TYR A 213 -5.48 3.85 -25.18
CA TYR A 213 -5.97 2.55 -25.64
C TYR A 213 -5.73 1.46 -24.58
N PRO A 214 -6.71 0.56 -24.33
CA PRO A 214 -8.10 0.61 -24.80
C PRO A 214 -8.79 1.87 -24.32
N ASN A 215 -9.74 2.42 -25.10
CA ASN A 215 -10.45 3.65 -24.72
C ASN A 215 -11.17 3.39 -23.39
N GLN A 216 -10.57 3.88 -22.32
CA GLN A 216 -11.07 3.80 -20.96
C GLN A 216 -11.41 5.22 -20.57
N SER A 217 -12.56 5.41 -19.91
CA SER A 217 -12.94 6.71 -19.38
C SER A 217 -12.12 7.10 -18.14
N LYS A 218 -10.85 6.67 -18.07
CA LYS A 218 -9.91 6.97 -17.00
C LYS A 218 -8.48 6.89 -17.51
N ILE A 219 -7.59 7.69 -16.92
CA ILE A 219 -6.16 7.41 -16.94
C ILE A 219 -5.85 6.55 -15.70
N GLY A 220 -5.07 5.47 -15.88
CA GLY A 220 -4.87 4.44 -14.88
C GLY A 220 -4.29 4.95 -13.54
N ASP A 221 -4.28 4.08 -12.53
CA ASP A 221 -3.89 4.44 -11.16
C ASP A 221 -2.36 4.53 -10.94
N TYR A 222 -1.60 4.80 -12.01
CA TYR A 222 -0.15 4.57 -12.08
C TYR A 222 0.65 5.86 -11.92
N ILE A 223 0.72 6.36 -10.69
CA ILE A 223 1.66 7.42 -10.31
C ILE A 223 2.39 7.02 -9.03
N THR A 224 3.71 7.17 -9.02
CA THR A 224 4.53 6.92 -7.84
C THR A 224 5.81 7.73 -7.90
N ILE A 225 6.39 8.00 -6.73
CA ILE A 225 7.67 8.67 -6.57
C ILE A 225 8.53 7.90 -5.58
N VAL A 226 9.83 7.80 -5.85
CA VAL A 226 10.83 7.32 -4.90
C VAL A 226 11.94 8.34 -4.76
N SER A 227 12.19 8.79 -3.54
CA SER A 227 13.16 9.83 -3.26
C SER A 227 14.51 9.31 -2.81
N ASP A 228 15.57 9.98 -3.27
CA ASP A 228 16.90 9.94 -2.72
C ASP A 228 17.27 11.29 -2.10
N ASN A 229 18.48 11.42 -1.56
CA ASN A 229 18.91 12.65 -0.89
C ASN A 229 18.89 13.89 -1.78
N THR A 230 18.94 13.74 -3.10
CA THR A 230 19.06 14.85 -4.05
C THR A 230 17.76 15.17 -4.77
N GLY A 231 16.79 14.24 -4.84
CA GLY A 231 15.51 14.46 -5.50
C GLY A 231 14.61 13.23 -5.52
N GLY A 232 13.58 13.27 -6.36
CA GLY A 232 12.60 12.21 -6.55
C GLY A 232 12.61 11.64 -7.96
N ASN A 233 12.42 10.33 -8.06
CA ASN A 233 12.26 9.59 -9.31
C ASN A 233 10.78 9.26 -9.48
N VAL A 234 10.14 9.83 -10.49
CA VAL A 234 8.68 9.75 -10.68
C VAL A 234 8.39 8.86 -11.87
N ALA A 235 7.47 7.91 -11.69
CA ALA A 235 6.82 7.20 -12.78
C ALA A 235 5.33 7.58 -12.79
N TYR A 236 4.80 7.95 -13.96
CA TYR A 236 3.44 8.48 -14.09
C TYR A 236 2.84 8.14 -15.45
N SER A 237 1.52 7.97 -15.51
CA SER A 237 0.76 7.80 -16.75
C SER A 237 0.51 9.13 -17.45
N ALA A 238 0.66 9.17 -18.77
CA ALA A 238 0.27 10.31 -19.59
C ALA A 238 -0.04 9.87 -21.02
N THR A 239 -0.54 10.80 -21.84
CA THR A 239 -0.96 10.55 -23.22
C THR A 239 -0.14 11.36 -24.23
N PHE A 240 1.19 11.39 -24.10
CA PHE A 240 2.02 12.20 -25.01
C PHE A 240 2.17 11.60 -26.41
N ASN A 241 2.14 10.27 -26.53
CA ASN A 241 2.43 9.58 -27.78
C ASN A 241 1.19 9.51 -28.69
N PHE A 242 1.22 10.16 -29.85
CA PHE A 242 0.11 10.11 -30.81
C PHE A 242 0.23 8.89 -31.73
N ASN A 243 -0.83 8.07 -31.80
CA ASN A 243 -0.93 6.95 -32.74
C ASN A 243 -1.69 7.39 -34.01
N PRO A 244 -1.00 7.60 -35.16
CA PRO A 244 -1.63 8.08 -36.38
C PRO A 244 -2.58 7.04 -37.02
N THR A 245 -2.37 5.75 -36.77
CA THR A 245 -3.26 4.70 -37.28
C THR A 245 -4.61 4.71 -36.57
N ARG A 246 -4.64 5.15 -35.31
CA ARG A 246 -5.87 5.23 -34.50
C ARG A 246 -6.45 6.63 -34.40
N GLY A 247 -5.67 7.66 -34.73
CA GLY A 247 -6.10 9.06 -34.62
C GLY A 247 -6.29 9.54 -33.18
N GLN A 248 -5.58 8.95 -32.22
CA GLN A 248 -5.65 9.27 -30.78
C GLN A 248 -4.30 9.07 -30.11
N HIS A 249 -4.11 9.65 -28.94
CA HIS A 249 -2.93 9.38 -28.11
C HIS A 249 -3.02 8.02 -27.38
N GLU A 250 -1.86 7.46 -27.05
CA GLU A 250 -1.69 6.22 -26.28
C GLU A 250 -1.44 6.54 -24.80
N GLU A 251 -1.97 5.71 -23.91
CA GLU A 251 -1.66 5.80 -22.48
C GLU A 251 -0.36 5.03 -22.22
N ASP A 252 0.70 5.77 -21.88
CA ASP A 252 2.01 5.19 -21.57
C ASP A 252 2.48 5.61 -20.17
N VAL A 253 3.43 4.85 -19.62
CA VAL A 253 4.15 5.23 -18.40
C VAL A 253 5.40 6.01 -18.78
N TYR A 254 5.49 7.23 -18.27
CA TYR A 254 6.62 8.13 -18.42
C TYR A 254 7.42 8.21 -17.12
N TYR A 255 8.68 8.62 -17.25
CA TYR A 255 9.59 8.81 -16.13
C TYR A 255 10.17 10.23 -16.14
N VAL A 256 10.20 10.86 -14.98
CA VAL A 256 10.87 12.15 -14.79
C VAL A 256 11.58 12.19 -13.44
N ARG A 257 12.72 12.88 -13.39
CA ARG A 257 13.41 13.19 -12.14
C ARG A 257 13.11 14.62 -11.71
N VAL A 258 12.69 14.79 -10.46
CA VAL A 258 12.36 16.07 -9.83
C VAL A 258 13.34 16.36 -8.69
N PHE A 259 13.59 17.63 -8.34
CA PHE A 259 14.53 17.95 -7.27
C PHE A 259 14.31 19.34 -6.63
N PRO A 260 14.76 19.55 -5.38
CA PRO A 260 14.66 20.82 -4.65
C PRO A 260 15.58 21.91 -5.21
N SER A 261 15.15 22.59 -6.28
CA SER A 261 15.72 23.88 -6.76
C SER A 261 15.00 24.46 -7.98
N GLY A 262 13.81 23.94 -8.33
CA GLY A 262 13.09 24.36 -9.53
C GLY A 262 13.57 23.59 -10.76
N GLY A 263 12.64 22.83 -11.34
CA GLY A 263 12.76 21.98 -12.53
C GLY A 263 14.06 22.09 -13.33
N GLY A 264 14.89 21.05 -13.26
CA GLY A 264 15.75 20.72 -14.39
C GLY A 264 14.87 20.67 -15.64
N ALA A 265 15.33 21.33 -16.71
CA ALA A 265 14.64 21.51 -17.98
C ALA A 265 13.64 20.38 -18.26
N THR A 266 12.38 20.72 -18.55
CA THR A 266 11.34 19.78 -18.97
C THR A 266 11.95 18.77 -19.93
N PRO A 267 12.23 17.52 -19.51
CA PRO A 267 12.84 16.58 -20.40
C PRO A 267 11.82 16.35 -21.52
N THR A 268 12.22 16.58 -22.76
CA THR A 268 11.42 16.09 -23.89
C THR A 268 11.32 14.58 -23.72
N PRO A 269 10.11 14.00 -23.60
CA PRO A 269 9.96 12.57 -23.42
C PRO A 269 10.69 11.87 -24.57
N THR A 270 11.77 11.16 -24.23
CA THR A 270 12.48 10.36 -25.21
C THR A 270 11.80 9.01 -25.23
N VAL A 271 11.13 8.68 -26.34
CA VAL A 271 10.53 7.37 -26.56
C VAL A 271 11.65 6.33 -26.41
N THR A 272 11.64 5.60 -25.31
CA THR A 272 12.53 4.45 -25.15
C THR A 272 11.88 3.32 -25.92
N ALA A 273 12.52 2.87 -27.01
CA ALA A 273 12.00 1.78 -27.80
C ALA A 273 11.74 0.57 -26.90
N THR A 274 10.50 0.06 -26.92
CA THR A 274 10.11 -1.17 -26.24
C THR A 274 11.10 -2.27 -26.63
N PRO A 275 11.78 -2.95 -25.68
CA PRO A 275 12.68 -4.03 -26.03
C PRO A 275 11.87 -5.08 -26.79
N SER A 276 12.29 -5.36 -28.03
CA SER A 276 11.72 -6.45 -28.81
C SER A 276 11.90 -7.75 -28.02
N PRO A 277 10.86 -8.60 -27.88
CA PRO A 277 10.99 -9.85 -27.15
C PRO A 277 12.15 -10.65 -27.75
N THR A 278 13.22 -10.81 -26.97
CA THR A 278 14.34 -11.65 -27.36
C THR A 278 13.82 -13.08 -27.44
N ALA A 279 13.94 -13.72 -28.61
CA ALA A 279 13.46 -15.07 -28.81
C ALA A 279 14.05 -16.02 -27.77
N THR A 280 13.20 -16.49 -26.85
CA THR A 280 13.57 -17.51 -25.85
C THR A 280 13.92 -18.80 -26.59
N ARG A 281 15.17 -19.26 -26.46
CA ARG A 281 15.57 -20.56 -27.04
C ARG A 281 14.69 -21.66 -26.45
N THR A 282 14.04 -22.42 -27.33
CA THR A 282 13.27 -23.61 -26.96
C THR A 282 14.19 -24.60 -26.22
N PRO A 283 13.86 -25.04 -25.00
CA PRO A 283 14.67 -26.01 -24.30
C PRO A 283 14.65 -27.34 -25.07
N THR A 284 15.83 -27.81 -25.47
CA THR A 284 16.02 -29.15 -26.02
C THR A 284 15.83 -30.16 -24.88
N ALA A 285 14.96 -31.15 -25.07
CA ALA A 285 14.70 -32.17 -24.06
C ALA A 285 15.99 -32.98 -23.76
N THR A 286 16.44 -32.91 -22.51
CA THR A 286 17.48 -33.79 -21.97
C THR A 286 16.86 -35.15 -21.63
N PRO A 287 17.43 -36.29 -22.07
CA PRO A 287 16.85 -37.60 -21.78
C PRO A 287 16.88 -37.91 -20.27
N THR A 288 15.72 -38.33 -19.76
CA THR A 288 15.47 -38.74 -18.37
C THR A 288 16.24 -40.02 -18.04
N ALA A 289 17.05 -39.98 -16.97
CA ALA A 289 17.70 -41.18 -16.44
C ALA A 289 16.67 -42.10 -15.74
N THR A 290 16.64 -43.37 -16.14
CA THR A 290 15.83 -44.42 -15.50
C THR A 290 16.46 -44.80 -14.15
N ALA A 291 15.79 -44.49 -13.04
CA ALA A 291 16.15 -45.01 -11.73
C ALA A 291 15.37 -46.31 -11.46
N THR A 292 16.07 -47.42 -11.33
CA THR A 292 15.52 -48.69 -10.82
C THR A 292 15.53 -48.64 -9.29
N ALA A 293 14.36 -48.59 -8.67
CA ALA A 293 14.20 -48.76 -7.22
C ALA A 293 13.45 -50.08 -6.94
N THR A 294 14.15 -51.03 -6.34
CA THR A 294 13.55 -52.23 -5.73
C THR A 294 13.14 -51.87 -4.30
N ALA A 295 11.84 -51.89 -4.00
CA ALA A 295 11.35 -51.86 -2.63
C ALA A 295 10.14 -52.79 -2.50
N THR A 296 10.34 -53.89 -1.77
CA THR A 296 9.29 -54.83 -1.37
C THR A 296 8.48 -54.21 -0.23
N ARG A 297 7.17 -54.04 -0.42
CA ARG A 297 6.23 -53.79 0.68
C ARG A 297 5.03 -54.75 0.61
N THR A 298 4.81 -55.43 1.72
CA THR A 298 3.69 -56.33 2.01
C THR A 298 2.36 -55.56 2.04
N PRO A 299 1.28 -56.02 1.38
CA PRO A 299 -0.02 -55.34 1.41
C PRO A 299 -0.84 -55.74 2.66
N THR A 300 -1.53 -54.77 3.24
CA THR A 300 -2.65 -54.98 4.18
C THR A 300 -3.91 -54.39 3.51
N PRO A 301 -5.05 -55.11 3.49
CA PRO A 301 -6.17 -54.77 2.62
C PRO A 301 -7.03 -53.59 3.11
N THR A 302 -7.44 -52.76 2.15
CA THR A 302 -8.45 -51.69 2.26
C THR A 302 -9.85 -52.27 2.02
N PRO A 303 -10.89 -51.88 2.78
CA PRO A 303 -12.26 -52.31 2.53
C PRO A 303 -12.92 -51.54 1.36
N THR A 304 -13.66 -52.32 0.57
CA THR A 304 -14.43 -51.99 -0.63
C THR A 304 -15.66 -51.13 -0.34
N ALA A 305 -15.92 -50.11 -1.16
CA ALA A 305 -17.24 -49.48 -1.31
C ALA A 305 -17.75 -49.69 -2.74
N ILE A 306 -18.97 -50.22 -2.85
CA ILE A 306 -19.70 -50.46 -4.11
C ILE A 306 -20.72 -49.33 -4.32
N ALA A 307 -20.83 -48.87 -5.58
CA ALA A 307 -21.72 -47.84 -6.12
C ALA A 307 -23.23 -48.19 -5.94
N THR A 308 -24.26 -47.38 -6.21
CA THR A 308 -24.56 -46.44 -7.31
C THR A 308 -25.93 -45.80 -6.96
N SER A 309 -26.25 -44.57 -7.38
CA SER A 309 -27.25 -44.31 -8.44
C SER A 309 -27.44 -42.81 -8.68
N THR A 310 -27.64 -42.51 -9.96
CA THR A 310 -27.90 -41.21 -10.59
C THR A 310 -29.37 -40.81 -10.47
N PRO A 311 -29.68 -39.52 -10.35
CA PRO A 311 -30.78 -38.99 -11.15
C PRO A 311 -30.42 -37.70 -11.90
N THR A 312 -30.77 -37.70 -13.18
CA THR A 312 -30.83 -36.55 -14.09
C THR A 312 -32.03 -35.66 -13.75
N ALA A 313 -31.85 -34.35 -13.69
CA ALA A 313 -32.96 -33.40 -13.70
C ALA A 313 -32.61 -32.16 -14.53
N THR A 314 -33.37 -31.97 -15.61
CA THR A 314 -33.48 -30.75 -16.41
C THR A 314 -34.74 -30.03 -15.98
N ILE A 315 -34.71 -28.77 -15.52
CA ILE A 315 -35.92 -27.91 -15.56
C ILE A 315 -35.57 -26.42 -15.71
N ALA A 316 -36.33 -25.75 -16.59
CA ALA A 316 -36.50 -24.30 -16.72
C ALA A 316 -37.74 -23.85 -15.87
N PRO A 317 -38.12 -22.56 -15.77
CA PRO A 317 -38.26 -21.90 -14.48
C PRO A 317 -39.69 -21.70 -13.93
N THR A 318 -39.71 -21.21 -12.68
CA THR A 318 -40.73 -20.41 -11.98
C THR A 318 -41.92 -21.12 -11.33
N ALA A 319 -41.94 -21.13 -9.99
CA ALA A 319 -43.13 -20.87 -9.18
C ALA A 319 -42.74 -20.55 -7.72
N THR A 320 -43.31 -19.45 -7.22
CA THR A 320 -43.27 -18.99 -5.83
C THR A 320 -44.13 -19.89 -4.94
N ALA A 321 -43.60 -20.34 -3.80
CA ALA A 321 -44.41 -20.72 -2.63
C ALA A 321 -43.59 -20.67 -1.33
N THR A 322 -44.14 -19.93 -0.37
CA THR A 322 -43.74 -19.82 1.02
C THR A 322 -44.01 -21.12 1.79
N ALA A 323 -43.05 -21.61 2.56
CA ALA A 323 -43.32 -22.50 3.68
C ALA A 323 -42.26 -22.36 4.78
N THR A 324 -42.72 -21.95 5.96
CA THR A 324 -42.02 -21.95 7.24
C THR A 324 -41.77 -23.39 7.70
N ALA A 325 -40.54 -23.73 8.07
CA ALA A 325 -40.23 -24.93 8.84
C ALA A 325 -39.20 -24.60 9.92
N THR A 326 -39.66 -24.63 11.16
CA THR A 326 -38.86 -24.64 12.38
C THR A 326 -38.19 -26.01 12.50
N ALA A 327 -36.85 -26.04 12.55
CA ALA A 327 -36.08 -27.21 12.91
C ALA A 327 -35.19 -26.89 14.12
N THR A 328 -35.61 -27.39 15.28
CA THR A 328 -34.79 -27.46 16.49
C THR A 328 -33.88 -28.69 16.36
N SER A 329 -32.56 -28.48 16.27
CA SER A 329 -31.59 -29.55 16.42
C SER A 329 -30.65 -29.24 17.58
N THR A 330 -30.90 -29.90 18.71
CA THR A 330 -29.98 -29.98 19.84
C THR A 330 -28.93 -31.04 19.51
N ALA A 331 -27.66 -30.64 19.42
CA ALA A 331 -26.52 -31.56 19.39
C ALA A 331 -25.59 -31.25 20.57
N THR A 332 -25.68 -32.10 21.59
CA THR A 332 -24.71 -32.16 22.69
C THR A 332 -23.52 -32.99 22.24
N ALA A 333 -22.34 -32.38 22.14
CA ALA A 333 -21.08 -33.10 22.01
C ALA A 333 -20.17 -32.71 23.19
N THR A 334 -20.05 -33.62 24.15
CA THR A 334 -19.10 -33.54 25.26
C THR A 334 -17.71 -33.89 24.73
N ALA A 335 -16.81 -32.90 24.66
CA ALA A 335 -15.39 -33.15 24.41
C ALA A 335 -14.65 -33.28 25.74
N THR A 336 -14.04 -34.45 25.98
CA THR A 336 -13.11 -34.70 27.08
C THR A 336 -11.75 -34.05 26.76
N PRO A 337 -11.19 -33.16 27.61
CA PRO A 337 -9.85 -32.64 27.38
C PRO A 337 -8.78 -33.69 27.70
N THR A 338 -7.90 -33.95 26.73
CA THR A 338 -6.65 -34.72 26.92
C THR A 338 -5.61 -33.84 27.61
N ALA A 339 -4.83 -34.45 28.52
CA ALA A 339 -3.92 -33.80 29.45
C ALA A 339 -2.80 -32.96 28.79
N THR A 340 -2.61 -31.75 29.32
CA THR A 340 -1.51 -30.83 29.04
C THR A 340 -0.20 -31.33 29.64
N ALA A 341 0.87 -31.37 28.85
CA ALA A 341 2.22 -31.63 29.34
C ALA A 341 2.69 -30.46 30.22
N THR A 342 3.01 -30.75 31.49
CA THR A 342 3.56 -29.77 32.45
C THR A 342 5.07 -29.65 32.20
N SER A 343 5.53 -28.46 31.77
CA SER A 343 6.96 -28.14 31.78
C SER A 343 7.40 -27.79 33.20
N THR A 344 8.46 -28.45 33.67
CA THR A 344 9.10 -28.14 34.95
C THR A 344 9.82 -26.80 34.86
N PRO A 345 9.73 -25.93 35.90
CA PRO A 345 10.47 -24.67 35.91
C PRO A 345 11.97 -24.94 36.02
N ARG A 346 12.73 -24.37 35.07
CA ARG A 346 14.19 -24.32 35.10
C ARG A 346 14.62 -23.37 36.22
N VAL A 347 15.48 -23.83 37.12
CA VAL A 347 16.06 -23.03 38.20
C VAL A 347 16.87 -21.88 37.60
N THR A 348 16.52 -20.64 37.95
CA THR A 348 17.27 -19.43 37.62
C THR A 348 18.56 -19.38 38.45
N PRO A 349 19.75 -19.26 37.84
CA PRO A 349 20.98 -19.05 38.60
C PRO A 349 20.98 -17.66 39.26
N THR A 350 21.37 -17.62 40.52
CA THR A 350 21.53 -16.42 41.36
C THR A 350 22.55 -15.44 40.73
N PRO A 351 22.32 -14.12 40.80
CA PRO A 351 23.30 -13.14 40.35
C PRO A 351 24.60 -13.24 41.15
N ARG A 352 25.74 -13.23 40.44
CA ARG A 352 27.07 -13.14 41.03
C ARG A 352 27.27 -11.73 41.59
N SER A 353 27.83 -11.61 42.80
CA SER A 353 28.20 -10.33 43.38
C SER A 353 29.23 -9.59 42.53
N GLU A 354 28.99 -8.29 42.39
CA GLU A 354 29.84 -7.33 41.69
C GLU A 354 31.22 -7.23 42.38
N PRO A 355 32.35 -7.26 41.64
CA PRO A 355 33.66 -7.05 42.24
C PRO A 355 33.81 -5.60 42.70
N THR A 356 34.22 -5.42 43.95
CA THR A 356 34.48 -4.12 44.57
C THR A 356 35.55 -3.34 43.79
N PRO A 357 35.40 -2.02 43.55
CA PRO A 357 36.40 -1.23 42.86
C PRO A 357 37.72 -1.22 43.64
N ARG A 358 38.82 -1.64 43.00
CA ARG A 358 40.17 -1.53 43.57
C ARG A 358 40.62 -0.07 43.50
N ILE A 359 40.93 0.53 44.65
CA ILE A 359 41.47 1.89 44.75
C ILE A 359 42.84 1.93 44.04
N ARG A 360 43.00 2.87 43.10
CA ARG A 360 44.25 3.18 42.40
C ARG A 360 45.22 3.87 43.37
N PRO A 361 46.46 3.40 43.56
CA PRO A 361 47.44 4.10 44.39
C PRO A 361 47.87 5.42 43.74
N THR A 362 47.94 6.48 44.54
CA THR A 362 48.48 7.79 44.18
C THR A 362 50.01 7.68 43.99
N PRO A 363 50.62 8.28 42.95
CA PRO A 363 52.07 8.27 42.80
C PRO A 363 52.74 9.17 43.84
N PRO A 364 53.95 8.84 44.31
CA PRO A 364 54.71 9.72 45.20
C PRO A 364 55.19 10.98 44.45
N PRO A 365 55.36 12.11 45.15
CA PRO A 365 55.87 13.34 44.55
C PRO A 365 57.33 13.17 44.12
N ARG A 366 57.64 13.64 42.91
CA ARG A 366 58.98 13.61 42.33
C ARG A 366 59.86 14.71 42.98
N PRO A 367 61.14 14.44 43.31
CA PRO A 367 62.07 15.43 43.84
C PRO A 367 62.44 16.52 42.82
#